data_AF-A0A7K3YBP7-F1
#
_entry.id   AF-A0A7K3YBP7-F1
#
_cell.length_a   1.000
_cell.length_b   1.000
_cell.length_c   1.000
_cell.angle_alpha   90.00
_cell.angle_beta   90.00
_cell.angle_gamma   90.00
#
_symmetry.space_group_name_H-M   'P 1'
#
loop_
_entity.id
_entity.type
_entity.pdbx_description
1 polymer ?
#
loop_
_entity_poly.entity_id
_entity_poly.type
_entity_poly.pdbx_seq_one_letter_code
_entity_poly.pdbx_strand_id
1 'polypeptide(L)'
;MRCPDCGFEGEGRYCSNCGALLAGEVRTAPAKASWSERCPVCRAGPLEETVSRGFLGLTSREVYACPGCGATFSPEGSGTFRLSGVADRSGPVWKTYGNQTLTGEEWRRIAYGGVSDARQRALDLDYALEEFQKGFVPDLRVESNAVLLKRGERAVAVIPGVTLKEPRSVRKTYGGGGGPSIRIAKGVYFRTGGFASRSESHEEIKEIDSGTLTLTNRRLVFTGRKRTVNVPLGKIVGMEPYRDAVAINRDGKQRTEYYTGIDNVHLTIHVDGRTHVVPLSGVVFMCMVQGIINKEG
;
A
#
# COMPACT_ATOMS: atom_id res chain seq x y z
N MET A 1 -18.83 -24.38 -2.53
CA MET A 1 -18.87 -23.50 -3.73
C MET A 1 -17.55 -22.76 -3.84
N ARG A 2 -16.99 -22.65 -5.06
CA ARG A 2 -15.75 -21.90 -5.29
C ARG A 2 -16.07 -20.42 -5.43
N CYS A 3 -15.41 -19.59 -4.65
CA CYS A 3 -15.61 -18.14 -4.69
C CYS A 3 -15.22 -17.58 -6.06
N PRO A 4 -16.11 -16.86 -6.77
CA PRO A 4 -15.78 -16.27 -8.06
C PRO A 4 -14.66 -15.23 -7.94
N ASP A 5 -14.59 -14.52 -6.81
CA ASP A 5 -13.65 -13.41 -6.64
C ASP A 5 -12.25 -13.83 -6.18
N CYS A 6 -12.11 -14.90 -5.37
CA CYS A 6 -10.81 -15.28 -4.80
C CYS A 6 -10.48 -16.77 -4.91
N GLY A 7 -11.33 -17.56 -5.56
CA GLY A 7 -11.11 -19.00 -5.78
C GLY A 7 -11.19 -19.88 -4.53
N PHE A 8 -11.43 -19.31 -3.35
CA PHE A 8 -11.57 -20.05 -2.09
C PHE A 8 -12.80 -20.96 -2.11
N GLU A 9 -12.62 -22.22 -1.72
CA GLU A 9 -13.72 -23.18 -1.60
C GLU A 9 -14.33 -23.12 -0.20
N GLY A 10 -15.62 -22.77 -0.13
CA GLY A 10 -16.33 -22.68 1.13
C GLY A 10 -17.83 -22.91 0.96
N GLU A 11 -18.53 -22.96 2.09
CA GLU A 11 -19.98 -23.11 2.16
C GLU A 11 -20.62 -21.85 2.75
N GLY A 12 -21.92 -21.65 2.48
CA GLY A 12 -22.67 -20.46 2.90
C GLY A 12 -22.87 -19.43 1.78
N ARG A 13 -23.52 -18.32 2.13
CA ARG A 13 -23.90 -17.25 1.17
C ARG A 13 -22.73 -16.33 0.81
N TYR A 14 -21.73 -16.22 1.69
CA TYR A 14 -20.57 -15.34 1.54
C TYR A 14 -19.27 -16.13 1.74
N CYS A 15 -18.23 -15.77 0.99
CA CYS A 15 -16.90 -16.35 1.04
C CYS A 15 -16.26 -15.95 2.37
N SER A 16 -15.85 -16.94 3.17
CA SER A 16 -15.18 -16.69 4.45
C SER A 16 -13.79 -16.09 4.31
N ASN A 17 -13.17 -16.18 3.13
CA ASN A 17 -11.85 -15.61 2.85
C ASN A 17 -11.91 -14.13 2.44
N CYS A 18 -12.79 -13.76 1.50
CA CYS A 18 -12.84 -12.40 0.96
C CYS A 18 -14.18 -11.67 1.16
N GLY A 19 -15.21 -12.35 1.65
CA GLY A 19 -16.56 -11.79 1.84
C GLY A 19 -17.42 -11.70 0.58
N ALA A 20 -16.93 -12.16 -0.58
CA ALA A 20 -17.69 -12.19 -1.83
C ALA A 20 -18.90 -13.12 -1.76
N LEU A 21 -19.92 -12.91 -2.59
CA LEU A 21 -21.10 -13.78 -2.60
C LEU A 21 -20.74 -15.12 -3.26
N LEU A 22 -21.03 -16.25 -2.60
CA LEU A 22 -20.76 -17.59 -3.14
C LEU A 22 -21.90 -18.10 -4.04
N ALA A 23 -23.13 -17.60 -3.84
CA ALA A 23 -24.31 -17.93 -4.64
C ALA A 23 -25.27 -16.74 -4.76
N GLY A 24 -25.63 -16.41 -6.01
CA GLY A 24 -26.56 -15.35 -6.40
C GLY A 24 -26.07 -14.60 -7.64
N GLU A 25 -26.98 -14.11 -8.47
CA GLU A 25 -26.65 -13.30 -9.66
C GLU A 25 -25.74 -12.13 -9.26
N VAL A 26 -24.62 -11.96 -9.97
CA VAL A 26 -23.85 -10.71 -9.97
C VAL A 26 -24.73 -9.65 -10.61
N ARG A 27 -25.54 -8.99 -9.78
CA ARG A 27 -26.35 -7.86 -10.22
C ARG A 27 -25.44 -6.66 -10.32
N THR A 28 -25.27 -6.13 -11.52
CA THR A 28 -24.67 -4.81 -11.70
C THR A 28 -25.62 -3.76 -11.13
N ALA A 29 -25.05 -2.74 -10.49
CA ALA A 29 -25.85 -1.62 -10.01
C ALA A 29 -26.49 -0.90 -11.20
N PRO A 30 -27.81 -0.60 -11.18
CA PRO A 30 -28.42 0.23 -12.22
C PRO A 30 -27.72 1.58 -12.32
N ALA A 31 -27.61 2.13 -13.53
CA ALA A 31 -26.88 3.38 -13.79
C ALA A 31 -27.42 4.60 -13.01
N LYS A 32 -28.69 4.56 -12.57
CA LYS A 32 -29.38 5.65 -11.85
C LYS A 32 -29.85 5.27 -10.44
N ALA A 33 -29.45 4.11 -9.92
CA ALA A 33 -29.89 3.66 -8.61
C ALA A 33 -29.32 4.54 -7.49
N SER A 34 -30.18 5.01 -6.58
CA SER A 34 -29.73 5.63 -5.33
C SER A 34 -28.91 4.61 -4.52
N TRP A 35 -27.94 5.09 -3.75
CA TRP A 35 -27.11 4.23 -2.91
C TRP A 35 -27.90 3.47 -1.85
N SER A 36 -29.05 4.02 -1.44
CA SER A 36 -29.95 3.44 -0.43
C SER A 36 -30.90 2.37 -0.99
N GLU A 37 -30.95 2.14 -2.30
CA GLU A 37 -31.84 1.12 -2.91
C GLU A 37 -31.43 -0.32 -2.56
N ARG A 38 -30.21 -0.51 -2.04
CA ARG A 38 -29.70 -1.81 -1.61
C ARG A 38 -28.76 -1.64 -0.43
N CYS A 39 -29.00 -2.39 0.64
CA CYS A 39 -28.18 -2.34 1.85
C CYS A 39 -26.73 -2.77 1.56
N PRO A 40 -25.72 -1.93 1.85
CA PRO A 40 -24.31 -2.29 1.66
C PRO A 40 -23.83 -3.48 2.50
N VAL A 41 -24.53 -3.79 3.61
CA VAL A 41 -24.15 -4.85 4.54
C VAL A 41 -24.74 -6.20 4.14
N CYS A 42 -26.07 -6.32 4.07
CA CYS A 42 -26.73 -7.60 3.81
C CYS A 42 -27.11 -7.84 2.34
N ARG A 43 -27.03 -6.80 1.50
CA ARG A 43 -27.33 -6.82 0.06
C ARG A 43 -28.73 -7.33 -0.31
N ALA A 44 -29.67 -7.34 0.64
CA ALA A 44 -30.98 -7.97 0.48
C ALA A 44 -32.08 -7.00 0.02
N GLY A 45 -32.14 -5.79 0.59
CA GLY A 45 -33.20 -4.82 0.32
C GLY A 45 -32.76 -3.38 0.62
N PRO A 46 -33.62 -2.39 0.36
CA PRO A 46 -33.28 -0.98 0.52
C PRO A 46 -33.07 -0.58 1.99
N LEU A 47 -32.51 0.60 2.17
CA LEU A 47 -32.45 1.31 3.45
C LEU A 47 -33.66 2.24 3.57
N GLU A 48 -34.20 2.35 4.78
CA GLU A 48 -35.29 3.25 5.12
C GLU A 48 -34.74 4.51 5.79
N GLU A 49 -35.25 5.68 5.40
CA GLU A 49 -34.93 6.93 6.09
C GLU A 49 -35.71 6.98 7.41
N THR A 50 -34.98 7.18 8.51
CA THR A 50 -35.52 7.19 9.87
C THR A 50 -34.90 8.33 10.68
N VAL A 51 -35.54 8.70 11.79
CA VAL A 51 -35.01 9.70 12.71
C VAL A 51 -34.52 9.02 13.98
N SER A 52 -33.21 9.01 14.19
CA SER A 52 -32.60 8.56 15.43
C SER A 52 -32.68 9.65 16.49
N ARG A 53 -33.32 9.37 17.62
CA ARG A 53 -33.35 10.25 18.80
C ARG A 53 -32.16 9.94 19.72
N GLY A 54 -31.38 10.97 20.05
CA GLY A 54 -30.23 10.88 20.95
C GLY A 54 -30.62 10.83 22.43
N PHE A 55 -29.61 10.87 23.30
CA PHE A 55 -29.77 10.79 24.75
C PHE A 55 -30.80 11.81 25.26
N LEU A 56 -31.83 11.33 25.96
CA LEU A 56 -32.98 12.09 26.48
C LEU A 56 -33.84 12.81 25.42
N GLY A 57 -33.75 12.44 24.14
CA GLY A 57 -34.58 13.02 23.08
C GLY A 57 -34.20 14.45 22.66
N LEU A 58 -33.07 14.97 23.16
CA LEU A 58 -32.63 16.35 22.93
C LEU A 58 -31.98 16.58 21.56
N THR A 59 -31.58 15.50 20.87
CA THR A 59 -31.03 15.58 19.52
C THR A 59 -31.74 14.58 18.63
N SER A 60 -32.09 14.98 17.41
CA SER A 60 -32.61 14.09 16.38
C SER A 60 -31.67 14.15 15.18
N ARG A 61 -31.38 12.99 14.58
CA ARG A 61 -30.56 12.89 13.38
C ARG A 61 -31.23 11.95 12.39
N GLU A 62 -31.29 12.36 11.14
CA GLU A 62 -31.69 11.48 10.04
C GLU A 62 -30.66 10.36 9.90
N VAL A 63 -31.14 9.13 9.73
CA VAL A 63 -30.34 7.91 9.62
C VAL A 63 -31.01 6.98 8.61
N TYR A 64 -30.21 6.38 7.74
CA TYR A 64 -30.65 5.31 6.86
C TYR A 64 -30.50 3.97 7.60
N ALA A 65 -31.58 3.22 7.77
CA ALA A 65 -31.60 1.96 8.52
C ALA A 65 -32.02 0.78 7.64
N CYS A 66 -31.34 -0.36 7.76
CA CYS A 66 -31.75 -1.59 7.10
C CYS A 66 -32.66 -2.41 8.02
N PRO A 67 -33.93 -2.66 7.64
CA PRO A 67 -34.83 -3.47 8.47
C PRO A 67 -34.39 -4.93 8.60
N GLY A 68 -33.65 -5.45 7.62
CA GLY A 68 -33.23 -6.86 7.60
C GLY A 68 -32.02 -7.21 8.45
N CYS A 69 -31.01 -6.32 8.54
CA CYS A 69 -29.76 -6.59 9.27
C CYS A 69 -29.43 -5.57 10.36
N GLY A 70 -30.28 -4.56 10.56
CA GLY A 70 -30.07 -3.50 11.54
C GLY A 70 -28.89 -2.58 11.23
N ALA A 71 -28.37 -2.58 9.99
CA ALA A 71 -27.31 -1.67 9.58
C ALA A 71 -27.82 -0.22 9.60
N THR A 72 -27.07 0.69 10.22
CA THR A 72 -27.42 2.11 10.28
C THR A 72 -26.33 2.96 9.63
N PHE A 73 -26.75 3.94 8.83
CA PHE A 73 -25.86 4.87 8.15
C PHE A 73 -26.26 6.31 8.49
N SER A 74 -25.34 7.04 9.11
CA SER A 74 -25.57 8.40 9.56
C SER A 74 -24.93 9.39 8.57
N PRO A 75 -25.65 10.40 8.05
CA PRO A 75 -25.07 11.43 7.21
C PRO A 75 -23.96 12.20 7.94
N GLU A 76 -22.82 12.44 7.27
CA GLU A 76 -21.69 13.20 7.80
C GLU A 76 -21.14 14.16 6.75
N GLY A 77 -21.89 15.24 6.49
CA GLY A 77 -21.58 16.20 5.44
C GLY A 77 -22.39 15.96 4.17
N SER A 78 -21.97 16.58 3.07
CA SER A 78 -22.68 16.49 1.79
C SER A 78 -22.34 15.18 1.07
N GLY A 79 -23.35 14.30 0.91
CA GLY A 79 -23.24 13.09 0.09
C GLY A 79 -22.42 11.94 0.72
N THR A 80 -22.08 12.05 1.99
CA THR A 80 -21.26 11.09 2.74
C THR A 80 -22.01 10.51 3.93
N PHE A 81 -21.80 9.22 4.17
CA PHE A 81 -22.55 8.46 5.17
C PHE A 81 -21.60 7.56 5.96
N ARG A 82 -21.72 7.58 7.29
CA ARG A 82 -20.97 6.70 8.20
C ARG A 82 -21.76 5.44 8.50
N LEU A 83 -21.16 4.26 8.31
CA LEU A 83 -21.72 3.00 8.83
C LEU A 83 -21.57 2.99 10.36
N SER A 84 -22.63 3.36 11.08
CA SER A 84 -22.62 3.62 12.53
C SER A 84 -23.09 2.44 13.38
N GLY A 85 -23.78 1.47 12.78
CA GLY A 85 -24.29 0.29 13.47
C GLY A 85 -24.65 -0.85 12.54
N VAL A 86 -24.74 -2.05 13.11
CA VAL A 86 -25.25 -3.30 12.50
C VAL A 86 -25.57 -4.27 13.64
N ALA A 87 -26.53 -5.16 13.45
CA ALA A 87 -26.85 -6.20 14.45
C ALA A 87 -25.69 -7.19 14.64
N ASP A 88 -25.11 -7.70 13.53
CA ASP A 88 -23.95 -8.59 13.55
C ASP A 88 -22.66 -7.86 13.12
N ARG A 89 -21.82 -7.53 14.10
CA ARG A 89 -20.52 -6.87 13.91
C ARG A 89 -19.39 -7.83 13.51
N SER A 90 -19.63 -9.14 13.49
CA SER A 90 -18.64 -10.13 13.09
C SER A 90 -18.51 -10.24 11.55
N GLY A 91 -19.48 -9.70 10.81
CA GLY A 91 -19.53 -9.72 9.36
C GLY A 91 -18.41 -8.92 8.68
N PRO A 92 -18.03 -9.29 7.43
CA PRO A 92 -16.88 -8.72 6.73
C PRO A 92 -17.06 -7.22 6.46
N VAL A 93 -18.25 -6.78 6.06
CA VAL A 93 -18.52 -5.36 5.76
C VAL A 93 -18.30 -4.48 7.00
N TRP A 94 -18.74 -4.92 8.18
CA TRP A 94 -18.50 -4.16 9.42
C TRP A 94 -17.03 -4.18 9.83
N LYS A 95 -16.36 -5.34 9.74
CA LYS A 95 -14.91 -5.44 10.03
C LYS A 95 -14.07 -4.54 9.12
N THR A 96 -14.49 -4.36 7.86
CA THR A 96 -13.76 -3.54 6.89
C THR A 96 -14.15 -2.06 6.93
N TYR A 97 -15.43 -1.73 7.08
CA TYR A 97 -15.97 -0.38 6.90
C TYR A 97 -16.72 0.19 8.11
N GLY A 98 -16.82 -0.56 9.21
CA GLY A 98 -17.47 -0.09 10.43
C GLY A 98 -16.86 1.22 10.92
N ASN A 99 -17.72 2.19 11.24
CA ASN A 99 -17.37 3.56 11.62
C ASN A 99 -16.65 4.40 10.54
N GLN A 100 -16.50 3.90 9.32
CA GLN A 100 -15.97 4.71 8.22
C GLN A 100 -17.08 5.53 7.58
N THR A 101 -16.70 6.72 7.12
CA THR A 101 -17.53 7.65 6.36
C THR A 101 -17.12 7.59 4.91
N LEU A 102 -18.02 7.11 4.05
CA LEU A 102 -17.81 6.96 2.62
C LEU A 102 -18.88 7.72 1.84
N THR A 103 -18.61 7.97 0.56
CA THR A 103 -19.60 8.58 -0.34
C THR A 103 -20.78 7.62 -0.59
N GLY A 104 -21.94 8.18 -0.96
CA GLY A 104 -23.07 7.36 -1.43
C GLY A 104 -22.68 6.45 -2.59
N GLU A 105 -21.84 6.92 -3.52
CA GLU A 105 -21.38 6.09 -4.65
C GLU A 105 -20.55 4.87 -4.20
N GLU A 106 -19.65 5.04 -3.24
CA GLU A 106 -18.88 3.93 -2.68
C GLU A 106 -19.79 2.92 -1.96
N TRP A 107 -20.76 3.40 -1.17
CA TRP A 107 -21.74 2.51 -0.52
C TRP A 107 -22.59 1.75 -1.53
N ARG A 108 -23.03 2.43 -2.59
CA ARG A 108 -23.71 1.78 -3.72
C ARG A 108 -22.82 0.68 -4.28
N ARG A 109 -21.55 0.96 -4.58
CA ARG A 109 -20.63 -0.04 -5.11
C ARG A 109 -20.49 -1.25 -4.19
N ILE A 110 -20.36 -1.02 -2.88
CA ILE A 110 -20.28 -2.07 -1.84
C ILE A 110 -21.54 -2.94 -1.80
N ALA A 111 -22.73 -2.32 -1.93
CA ALA A 111 -24.01 -3.02 -1.97
C ALA A 111 -24.16 -4.00 -3.15
N TYR A 112 -23.41 -3.77 -4.23
CA TYR A 112 -23.39 -4.62 -5.42
C TYR A 112 -22.10 -5.45 -5.55
N GLY A 113 -21.34 -5.62 -4.46
CA GLY A 113 -20.20 -6.52 -4.41
C GLY A 113 -18.84 -5.89 -4.67
N GLY A 114 -18.77 -4.59 -4.99
CA GLY A 114 -17.51 -3.88 -5.10
C GLY A 114 -16.96 -3.37 -3.75
N VAL A 115 -16.01 -2.45 -3.81
CA VAL A 115 -15.30 -1.90 -2.64
C VAL A 115 -15.18 -0.37 -2.71
N SER A 116 -14.85 0.27 -1.58
CA SER A 116 -14.52 1.70 -1.54
C SER A 116 -13.33 2.07 -2.42
N ASP A 117 -13.17 3.35 -2.75
CA ASP A 117 -12.06 3.80 -3.61
C ASP A 117 -10.70 3.56 -2.93
N ALA A 118 -10.61 3.82 -1.63
CA ALA A 118 -9.40 3.56 -0.85
C ALA A 118 -9.05 2.06 -0.84
N ARG A 119 -10.04 1.17 -0.74
CA ARG A 119 -9.82 -0.28 -0.77
C ARG A 119 -9.47 -0.76 -2.17
N GLN A 120 -10.10 -0.22 -3.21
CA GLN A 120 -9.76 -0.55 -4.60
C GLN A 120 -8.32 -0.16 -4.91
N ARG A 121 -7.91 1.06 -4.55
CA ARG A 121 -6.52 1.51 -4.69
C ARG A 121 -5.55 0.58 -3.97
N ALA A 122 -5.86 0.12 -2.76
CA ALA A 122 -5.00 -0.82 -2.05
C ALA A 122 -4.84 -2.15 -2.80
N LEU A 123 -5.94 -2.72 -3.30
CA LEU A 123 -5.92 -3.96 -4.09
C LEU A 123 -5.13 -3.81 -5.40
N ASP A 124 -5.29 -2.69 -6.10
CA ASP A 124 -4.56 -2.40 -7.34
C ASP A 124 -3.06 -2.27 -7.09
N LEU A 125 -2.65 -1.67 -5.97
CA LEU A 125 -1.25 -1.59 -5.57
C LEU A 125 -0.68 -2.94 -5.16
N ASP A 126 -1.43 -3.75 -4.41
CA ASP A 126 -1.04 -5.12 -4.04
C ASP A 126 -0.78 -5.95 -5.30
N TYR A 127 -1.71 -5.94 -6.25
CA TYR A 127 -1.58 -6.60 -7.54
C TYR A 127 -0.32 -6.14 -8.30
N ALA A 128 -0.10 -4.83 -8.41
CA ALA A 128 1.06 -4.30 -9.11
C ALA A 128 2.40 -4.72 -8.47
N LEU A 129 2.47 -4.75 -7.14
CA LEU A 129 3.67 -5.21 -6.42
C LEU A 129 3.97 -6.69 -6.67
N GLU A 130 2.94 -7.54 -6.73
CA GLU A 130 3.08 -8.95 -7.10
C GLU A 130 3.59 -9.11 -8.54
N GLU A 131 3.05 -8.34 -9.48
CA GLU A 131 3.52 -8.36 -10.88
C GLU A 131 4.96 -7.88 -11.01
N PHE A 132 5.38 -6.87 -10.22
CA PHE A 132 6.77 -6.43 -10.20
C PHE A 132 7.69 -7.55 -9.72
N GLN A 133 7.34 -8.27 -8.65
CA GLN A 133 8.11 -9.41 -8.15
C GLN A 133 8.21 -10.56 -9.15
N LYS A 134 7.21 -10.74 -10.03
CA LYS A 134 7.24 -11.71 -11.15
C LYS A 134 8.08 -11.24 -12.34
N GLY A 135 8.63 -10.02 -12.29
CA GLY A 135 9.52 -9.48 -13.32
C GLY A 135 8.86 -8.53 -14.32
N PHE A 136 7.60 -8.14 -14.12
CA PHE A 136 6.93 -7.10 -14.90
C PHE A 136 7.27 -5.70 -14.37
N VAL A 137 8.56 -5.38 -14.34
CA VAL A 137 9.08 -4.16 -13.74
C VAL A 137 8.97 -2.99 -14.73
N PRO A 138 8.22 -1.93 -14.41
CA PRO A 138 8.09 -0.76 -15.29
C PRO A 138 9.38 0.06 -15.28
N ASP A 139 9.70 0.65 -16.43
CA ASP A 139 10.78 1.63 -16.51
C ASP A 139 10.27 2.98 -15.97
N LEU A 140 10.97 3.53 -14.98
CA LEU A 140 10.69 4.85 -14.45
C LEU A 140 11.34 5.89 -15.37
N ARG A 141 10.51 6.74 -16.00
CA ARG A 141 10.88 7.70 -17.06
C ARG A 141 12.31 8.23 -16.91
N VAL A 142 13.17 7.83 -17.85
CA VAL A 142 14.61 8.14 -17.85
C VAL A 142 14.86 9.34 -18.77
N GLU A 143 14.79 10.55 -18.22
CA GLU A 143 15.16 11.76 -19.00
C GLU A 143 16.69 11.96 -19.08
N SER A 144 17.44 11.43 -18.10
CA SER A 144 18.91 11.41 -18.14
C SER A 144 19.42 10.20 -17.37
N ASN A 145 20.43 9.51 -17.91
CA ASN A 145 21.13 8.45 -17.20
C ASN A 145 22.54 8.93 -16.87
N ALA A 146 22.84 9.08 -15.57
CA ALA A 146 24.18 9.44 -15.10
C ALA A 146 25.18 8.28 -15.19
N VAL A 147 24.72 7.08 -15.56
CA VAL A 147 25.52 5.85 -15.60
C VAL A 147 25.75 5.38 -17.04
N LEU A 148 26.99 5.08 -17.37
CA LEU A 148 27.34 4.43 -18.64
C LEU A 148 26.84 2.98 -18.64
N LEU A 149 25.89 2.69 -19.52
CA LEU A 149 25.31 1.36 -19.72
C LEU A 149 26.23 0.49 -20.56
N LYS A 150 26.43 -0.76 -20.13
CA LYS A 150 27.14 -1.77 -20.92
C LYS A 150 26.21 -2.37 -21.98
N ARG A 151 26.78 -3.09 -22.96
CA ARG A 151 25.99 -3.83 -23.98
C ARG A 151 24.97 -4.75 -23.30
N GLY A 152 23.69 -4.61 -23.66
CA GLY A 152 22.57 -5.35 -23.07
C GLY A 152 22.19 -4.95 -21.65
N GLU A 153 22.73 -3.84 -21.13
CA GLU A 153 22.30 -3.23 -19.87
C GLU A 153 21.27 -2.14 -20.15
N ARG A 154 20.16 -2.16 -19.41
CA ARG A 154 19.04 -1.22 -19.47
C ARG A 154 18.92 -0.50 -18.14
N ALA A 155 18.79 0.83 -18.17
CA ALA A 155 18.36 1.58 -16.99
C ALA A 155 16.87 1.32 -16.73
N VAL A 156 16.54 0.98 -15.48
CA VAL A 156 15.17 0.71 -15.02
C VAL A 156 14.63 1.88 -14.22
N ALA A 157 15.44 2.49 -13.35
CA ALA A 157 15.07 3.69 -12.63
C ALA A 157 16.29 4.59 -12.39
N VAL A 158 16.09 5.91 -12.52
CA VAL A 158 17.10 6.93 -12.19
C VAL A 158 16.48 7.89 -11.18
N ILE A 159 17.09 7.97 -10.00
CA ILE A 159 16.52 8.62 -8.82
C ILE A 159 17.53 9.68 -8.34
N PRO A 160 17.40 10.95 -8.78
CA PRO A 160 18.27 12.02 -8.31
C PRO A 160 18.00 12.36 -6.85
N GLY A 161 18.88 13.13 -6.18
CA GLY A 161 18.61 13.65 -4.84
C GLY A 161 18.60 12.61 -3.71
N VAL A 162 19.15 11.42 -3.95
CA VAL A 162 19.28 10.36 -2.94
C VAL A 162 20.47 10.63 -2.04
N THR A 163 20.31 10.38 -0.74
CA THR A 163 21.39 10.45 0.25
C THR A 163 21.82 9.05 0.68
N LEU A 164 23.11 8.77 0.56
CA LEU A 164 23.74 7.55 1.07
C LEU A 164 24.11 7.75 2.54
N LYS A 165 23.64 6.86 3.41
CA LYS A 165 24.00 6.82 4.84
C LYS A 165 24.56 5.46 5.23
N GLU A 166 25.43 5.44 6.23
CA GLU A 166 26.01 4.23 6.81
C GLU A 166 26.10 4.35 8.34
N PRO A 167 25.98 3.24 9.09
CA PRO A 167 26.31 3.22 10.50
C PRO A 167 27.79 3.56 10.73
N ARG A 168 28.06 4.41 11.73
CA ARG A 168 29.42 4.74 12.17
C ARG A 168 29.49 4.64 13.70
N SER A 169 30.45 3.87 14.20
CA SER A 169 30.76 3.86 15.63
C SER A 169 31.23 5.24 16.06
N VAL A 170 30.47 5.88 16.95
CA VAL A 170 30.90 7.11 17.63
C VAL A 170 31.71 6.75 18.88
N ARG A 171 32.92 7.30 18.99
CA ARG A 171 33.69 7.24 20.25
C ARG A 171 33.05 8.28 21.19
N LYS A 172 32.17 7.85 22.10
CA LYS A 172 31.67 8.74 23.16
C LYS A 172 32.77 8.93 24.20
N THR A 173 33.45 10.07 24.16
CA THR A 173 34.10 10.60 25.37
C THR A 173 32.98 11.08 26.29
N TYR A 174 32.90 10.55 27.52
CA TYR A 174 31.87 10.90 28.49
C TYR A 174 31.85 12.41 28.75
N GLY A 175 30.77 13.07 28.35
CA GLY A 175 30.54 14.48 28.58
C GLY A 175 29.17 14.90 28.07
N GLY A 176 28.14 14.71 28.91
CA GLY A 176 26.88 15.47 28.89
C GLY A 176 25.97 15.38 27.65
N GLY A 177 24.93 14.56 27.76
CA GLY A 177 23.57 14.91 27.30
C GLY A 177 23.28 15.01 25.80
N GLY A 178 22.50 14.05 25.29
CA GLY A 178 21.70 14.20 24.07
C GLY A 178 22.32 13.58 22.81
N GLY A 179 22.16 12.27 22.63
CA GLY A 179 22.39 11.65 21.31
C GLY A 179 21.21 11.92 20.38
N PRO A 180 21.41 12.27 19.11
CA PRO A 180 20.30 12.52 18.18
C PRO A 180 19.55 11.21 17.88
N SER A 181 18.22 11.24 18.08
CA SER A 181 17.31 10.17 17.69
C SER A 181 16.73 10.49 16.31
N ILE A 182 16.87 9.57 15.34
CA ILE A 182 16.21 9.69 14.04
C ILE A 182 15.14 8.61 13.97
N ARG A 183 13.90 9.05 13.81
CA ARG A 183 12.73 8.18 13.64
C ARG A 183 12.46 8.03 12.15
N ILE A 184 13.00 6.99 11.52
CA ILE A 184 12.62 6.62 10.14
C ILE A 184 11.25 5.94 10.23
N ALA A 185 10.23 6.54 9.63
CA ALA A 185 8.88 5.99 9.64
C ALA A 185 8.88 4.66 8.87
N LYS A 186 8.69 3.56 9.59
CA LYS A 186 8.54 2.21 9.03
C LYS A 186 7.31 2.21 8.10
N GLY A 187 7.47 1.63 6.91
CA GLY A 187 6.45 1.62 5.87
C GLY A 187 5.13 0.99 6.32
N VAL A 188 4.04 1.41 5.68
CA VAL A 188 2.69 0.88 5.90
C VAL A 188 2.59 -0.48 5.19
N TYR A 189 2.06 -1.48 5.91
CA TYR A 189 1.80 -2.82 5.40
C TYR A 189 0.77 -2.80 4.27
N PHE A 190 1.10 -3.46 3.18
CA PHE A 190 0.14 -4.06 2.27
C PHE A 190 0.14 -5.56 2.56
N ARG A 191 -1.03 -6.13 2.90
CA ARG A 191 -1.14 -7.49 3.42
C ARG A 191 -1.13 -8.51 2.29
N THR A 192 0.06 -8.99 1.95
CA THR A 192 0.32 -10.39 1.60
C THR A 192 1.69 -10.77 2.18
N GLY A 193 1.73 -11.84 2.99
CA GLY A 193 2.97 -12.56 3.36
C GLY A 193 4.16 -11.75 3.93
N GLY A 194 4.07 -11.34 5.19
CA GLY A 194 5.21 -11.30 6.14
C GLY A 194 6.45 -10.49 5.80
N PHE A 195 6.49 -9.21 6.19
CA PHE A 195 7.74 -8.55 6.63
C PHE A 195 7.43 -7.59 7.78
N ALA A 196 7.53 -8.09 9.01
CA ALA A 196 7.52 -7.27 10.21
C ALA A 196 8.96 -7.05 10.68
N SER A 197 9.61 -5.97 10.24
CA SER A 197 10.97 -5.65 10.68
C SER A 197 10.97 -4.86 11.99
N ARG A 198 11.22 -5.58 13.09
CA ARG A 198 11.69 -5.02 14.36
C ARG A 198 13.22 -5.16 14.40
N SER A 199 13.93 -4.04 14.35
CA SER A 199 15.31 -3.96 14.82
C SER A 199 15.52 -2.59 15.46
N GLU A 200 16.11 -2.60 16.66
CA GLU A 200 16.71 -1.47 17.35
C GLU A 200 18.22 -1.71 17.33
N SER A 201 19.01 -0.79 16.78
CA SER A 201 20.46 -0.83 16.91
C SER A 201 21.01 0.53 17.36
N HIS A 202 21.96 0.47 18.30
CA HIS A 202 22.60 1.60 18.96
C HIS A 202 23.81 2.13 18.14
N GLU A 203 23.64 2.36 16.84
CA GLU A 203 24.67 2.99 16.00
C GLU A 203 24.14 4.30 15.37
N GLU A 204 24.96 5.34 15.35
CA GLU A 204 24.59 6.59 14.68
C GLU A 204 24.70 6.41 13.15
N ILE A 205 23.57 6.56 12.45
CA ILE A 205 23.51 6.54 10.99
C ILE A 205 24.01 7.89 10.47
N LYS A 206 25.17 7.91 9.81
CA LYS A 206 25.81 9.12 9.31
C LYS A 206 25.61 9.26 7.81
N GLU A 207 25.30 10.49 7.36
CA GLU A 207 25.29 10.84 5.94
C GLU A 207 26.71 10.80 5.36
N ILE A 208 26.87 10.06 4.27
CA ILE A 208 28.16 9.85 3.60
C ILE A 208 28.27 10.77 2.39
N ASP A 209 27.21 10.81 1.57
CA ASP A 209 27.18 11.57 0.32
C ASP A 209 25.74 11.71 -0.21
N SER A 210 25.55 12.63 -1.15
CA SER A 210 24.28 12.81 -1.86
C SER A 210 24.50 12.79 -3.37
N GLY A 211 23.57 12.22 -4.11
CA GLY A 211 23.73 11.96 -5.53
C GLY A 211 22.52 11.31 -6.18
N THR A 212 22.80 10.53 -7.22
CA THR A 212 21.78 9.81 -7.99
C THR A 212 21.90 8.32 -7.75
N LEU A 213 20.79 7.66 -7.45
CA LEU A 213 20.68 6.21 -7.41
C LEU A 213 20.07 5.71 -8.73
N THR A 214 20.79 4.83 -9.42
CA THR A 214 20.37 4.25 -10.69
C THR A 214 20.25 2.74 -10.54
N LEU A 215 19.05 2.21 -10.73
CA LEU A 215 18.78 0.78 -10.86
C LEU A 215 18.82 0.42 -12.35
N THR A 216 19.66 -0.55 -12.70
CA THR A 216 19.67 -1.18 -14.03
C THR A 216 19.18 -2.62 -13.92
N ASN A 217 18.99 -3.30 -15.05
CA ASN A 217 18.68 -4.72 -15.03
C ASN A 217 19.85 -5.59 -14.48
N ARG A 218 21.05 -5.03 -14.27
CA ARG A 218 22.24 -5.80 -13.83
C ARG A 218 22.81 -5.36 -12.49
N ARG A 219 22.65 -4.08 -12.14
CA ARG A 219 23.30 -3.49 -10.96
C ARG A 219 22.55 -2.28 -10.43
N LEU A 220 22.79 -2.01 -9.16
CA LEU A 220 22.49 -0.73 -8.53
C LEU A 220 23.75 0.13 -8.54
N VAL A 221 23.63 1.38 -8.98
CA VAL A 221 24.74 2.33 -9.02
C VAL A 221 24.33 3.61 -8.32
N PHE A 222 25.05 3.99 -7.28
CA PHE A 222 24.95 5.31 -6.67
C PHE A 222 26.11 6.17 -7.15
N THR A 223 25.80 7.33 -7.71
CA THR A 223 26.78 8.33 -8.15
C THR A 223 26.61 9.59 -7.32
N GLY A 224 27.39 9.70 -6.25
CA GLY A 224 27.48 10.88 -5.40
C GLY A 224 28.60 11.84 -5.79
N ARG A 225 28.71 12.95 -5.06
CA ARG A 225 29.75 13.96 -5.30
C ARG A 225 31.15 13.50 -4.88
N LYS A 226 31.23 12.57 -3.92
CA LYS A 226 32.46 12.07 -3.29
C LYS A 226 32.62 10.56 -3.42
N ARG A 227 31.53 9.82 -3.56
CA ARG A 227 31.50 8.35 -3.58
C ARG A 227 30.68 7.85 -4.75
N THR A 228 31.22 6.82 -5.41
CA THR A 228 30.47 5.97 -6.33
C THR A 228 30.34 4.60 -5.70
N VAL A 229 29.13 4.06 -5.65
CA VAL A 229 28.86 2.69 -5.21
C VAL A 229 28.28 1.94 -6.41
N ASN A 230 28.86 0.79 -6.73
CA ASN A 230 28.37 -0.09 -7.79
C ASN A 230 28.14 -1.49 -7.18
N VAL A 231 26.90 -1.97 -7.25
CA VAL A 231 26.45 -3.22 -6.64
C VAL A 231 25.79 -4.07 -7.72
N PRO A 232 26.44 -5.13 -8.24
CA PRO A 232 25.75 -6.14 -9.04
C PRO A 232 24.54 -6.69 -8.28
N LEU A 233 23.40 -6.89 -8.96
CA LEU A 233 22.18 -7.31 -8.27
C LEU A 233 22.35 -8.67 -7.58
N GLY A 234 23.08 -9.61 -8.19
CA GLY A 234 23.41 -10.90 -7.58
C GLY A 234 24.35 -10.84 -6.36
N LYS A 235 24.85 -9.65 -5.99
CA LYS A 235 25.63 -9.43 -4.75
C LYS A 235 24.80 -8.82 -3.63
N ILE A 236 23.53 -8.49 -3.88
CA ILE A 236 22.61 -8.05 -2.84
C ILE A 236 22.17 -9.27 -2.04
N VAL A 237 22.46 -9.28 -0.74
CA VAL A 237 22.14 -10.38 0.18
C VAL A 237 20.84 -10.12 0.93
N GLY A 238 20.49 -8.85 1.13
CA GLY A 238 19.23 -8.48 1.76
C GLY A 238 18.89 -7.00 1.54
N MET A 239 17.59 -6.72 1.57
CA MET A 239 17.04 -5.37 1.49
C MET A 239 16.03 -5.16 2.61
N GLU A 240 16.02 -3.98 3.21
CA GLU A 240 14.98 -3.57 4.16
C GLU A 240 14.29 -2.30 3.65
N PRO A 241 12.98 -2.34 3.35
CA PRO A 241 12.25 -1.22 2.79
C PRO A 241 11.75 -0.24 3.86
N TYR A 242 11.78 1.05 3.55
CA TYR A 242 11.17 2.13 4.33
C TYR A 242 10.25 2.98 3.45
N ARG A 243 9.54 3.93 4.06
CA ARG A 243 8.64 4.84 3.32
C ARG A 243 9.39 5.63 2.25
N ASP A 244 10.54 6.19 2.61
CA ASP A 244 11.36 7.11 1.83
C ASP A 244 12.77 6.57 1.54
N ALA A 245 13.05 5.32 1.92
CA ALA A 245 14.39 4.75 1.84
C ALA A 245 14.39 3.26 1.55
N VAL A 246 15.56 2.77 1.15
CA VAL A 246 15.88 1.34 1.15
C VAL A 246 17.24 1.12 1.79
N ALA A 247 17.32 0.15 2.70
CA ALA A 247 18.59 -0.32 3.24
C ALA A 247 19.04 -1.56 2.48
N ILE A 248 20.32 -1.63 2.15
CA ILE A 248 20.91 -2.70 1.35
C ILE A 248 22.08 -3.32 2.10
N ASN A 249 22.03 -4.64 2.23
CA ASN A 249 23.13 -5.48 2.68
C ASN A 249 23.68 -6.22 1.46
N ARG A 250 24.99 -6.12 1.23
CA ARG A 250 25.67 -6.75 0.09
C ARG A 250 26.86 -7.58 0.52
N ASP A 251 27.13 -8.61 -0.26
CA ASP A 251 28.27 -9.49 -0.09
C ASP A 251 29.58 -8.68 -0.08
N GLY A 252 30.52 -9.08 0.78
CA GLY A 252 31.80 -8.39 1.00
C GLY A 252 31.71 -7.06 1.77
N LYS A 253 30.54 -6.65 2.28
CA LYS A 253 30.39 -5.43 3.09
C LYS A 253 29.65 -5.68 4.40
N GLN A 254 30.29 -5.33 5.51
CA GLN A 254 29.73 -5.51 6.86
C GLN A 254 28.69 -4.44 7.24
N ARG A 255 28.79 -3.23 6.68
CA ARG A 255 27.91 -2.12 7.03
C ARG A 255 26.78 -1.97 6.02
N THR A 256 25.56 -1.94 6.52
CA THR A 256 24.35 -1.64 5.75
C THR A 256 24.42 -0.25 5.13
N GLU A 257 24.03 -0.15 3.86
CA GLU A 257 23.94 1.11 3.13
C GLU A 257 22.47 1.54 3.06
N TYR A 258 22.16 2.74 3.55
CA TYR A 258 20.83 3.32 3.48
C TYR A 258 20.78 4.34 2.35
N TYR A 259 19.82 4.20 1.46
CA TYR A 259 19.56 5.13 0.38
C TYR A 259 18.23 5.83 0.65
N THR A 260 18.29 7.06 1.18
CA THR A 260 17.11 7.84 1.60
C THR A 260 16.73 8.90 0.56
N GLY A 261 15.46 9.27 0.51
CA GLY A 261 14.91 10.24 -0.45
C GLY A 261 14.50 9.60 -1.78
N ILE A 262 14.26 8.30 -1.81
CA ILE A 262 13.85 7.61 -3.04
C ILE A 262 12.38 7.88 -3.43
N ASP A 263 11.57 8.37 -2.49
CA ASP A 263 10.16 8.72 -2.69
C ASP A 263 9.97 10.07 -3.42
N ASN A 264 11.07 10.73 -3.82
CA ASN A 264 11.03 11.98 -4.58
C ASN A 264 10.64 11.78 -6.06
N VAL A 265 10.68 10.55 -6.55
CA VAL A 265 10.20 10.16 -7.88
C VAL A 265 8.92 9.34 -7.75
N HIS A 266 8.10 9.38 -8.80
CA HIS A 266 6.77 8.77 -8.81
C HIS A 266 6.61 7.79 -9.95
N LEU A 267 6.07 6.62 -9.63
CA LEU A 267 5.70 5.60 -10.59
C LEU A 267 4.24 5.75 -10.98
N THR A 268 3.92 5.54 -12.26
CA THR A 268 2.55 5.39 -12.75
C THR A 268 2.23 3.91 -12.90
N ILE A 269 1.22 3.44 -12.17
CA ILE A 269 0.72 2.07 -12.16
C ILE A 269 -0.62 2.06 -12.89
N HIS A 270 -0.80 1.09 -13.79
CA HIS A 270 -2.04 0.87 -14.53
C HIS A 270 -2.61 -0.52 -14.18
N VAL A 271 -3.85 -0.56 -13.70
CA VAL A 271 -4.57 -1.81 -13.37
C VAL A 271 -6.00 -1.67 -13.86
N ASP A 272 -6.44 -2.54 -14.78
CA ASP A 272 -7.80 -2.56 -15.34
C ASP A 272 -8.31 -1.19 -15.80
N GLY A 273 -7.45 -0.41 -16.46
CA GLY A 273 -7.77 0.95 -16.93
C GLY A 273 -7.74 2.04 -15.85
N ARG A 274 -7.60 1.68 -14.57
CA ARG A 274 -7.34 2.62 -13.47
C ARG A 274 -5.87 3.01 -13.46
N THR A 275 -5.60 4.27 -13.12
CA THR A 275 -4.24 4.82 -13.07
C THR A 275 -3.93 5.33 -11.68
N HIS A 276 -2.78 4.92 -11.13
CA HIS A 276 -2.29 5.34 -9.83
C HIS A 276 -0.90 5.92 -9.95
N VAL A 277 -0.75 7.17 -9.54
CA VAL A 277 0.56 7.76 -9.28
C VAL A 277 0.93 7.46 -7.82
N VAL A 278 2.08 6.83 -7.62
CA VAL A 278 2.62 6.48 -6.29
C VAL A 278 4.07 6.91 -6.17
N PRO A 279 4.53 7.36 -4.99
CA PRO A 279 5.94 7.57 -4.75
C PRO A 279 6.69 6.23 -4.83
N LEU A 280 7.94 6.27 -5.28
CA LEU A 280 8.84 5.13 -5.24
C LEU A 280 9.27 4.86 -3.80
N SER A 281 8.43 4.15 -3.05
CA SER A 281 8.76 3.71 -1.69
C SER A 281 9.79 2.58 -1.71
N GLY A 282 10.40 2.29 -0.56
CA GLY A 282 11.32 1.16 -0.41
C GLY A 282 10.67 -0.18 -0.77
N VAL A 283 9.37 -0.35 -0.51
CA VAL A 283 8.63 -1.58 -0.86
C VAL A 283 8.53 -1.73 -2.38
N VAL A 284 8.12 -0.67 -3.08
CA VAL A 284 8.06 -0.65 -4.56
C VAL A 284 9.45 -0.95 -5.13
N PHE A 285 10.48 -0.24 -4.64
CA PHE A 285 11.85 -0.41 -5.10
C PHE A 285 12.36 -1.85 -4.88
N MET A 286 12.11 -2.43 -3.71
CA MET A 286 12.48 -3.81 -3.40
C MET A 286 11.78 -4.81 -4.33
N CYS A 287 10.47 -4.66 -4.58
CA CYS A 287 9.74 -5.52 -5.52
C CYS A 287 10.30 -5.42 -6.94
N MET A 288 10.69 -4.22 -7.39
CA MET A 288 11.34 -4.02 -8.68
C MET A 288 12.69 -4.76 -8.75
N VAL A 289 13.54 -4.64 -7.72
CA VAL A 289 14.83 -5.34 -7.68
C VAL A 289 14.63 -6.86 -7.69
N GLN A 290 13.71 -7.39 -6.87
CA GLN A 290 13.41 -8.82 -6.82
C GLN A 290 12.91 -9.33 -8.18
N GLY A 291 12.03 -8.58 -8.85
CA GLY A 291 11.54 -8.90 -10.19
C GLY A 291 12.63 -8.99 -11.24
N ILE A 292 13.59 -8.08 -11.21
CA ILE A 292 14.75 -8.10 -12.11
C ILE A 292 15.59 -9.36 -11.84
N ILE A 293 15.90 -9.64 -10.57
CA ILE A 293 16.69 -10.82 -10.18
C ILE A 293 16.00 -12.11 -10.62
N ASN A 294 14.69 -12.23 -10.39
CA ASN A 294 13.89 -13.41 -10.72
C ASN A 294 13.79 -13.70 -12.23
N LYS A 295 13.98 -12.69 -13.08
CA LYS A 295 13.90 -12.83 -14.54
C LYS A 295 15.24 -13.21 -15.19
N GLU A 296 16.35 -12.95 -14.51
CA GLU A 296 17.70 -13.27 -14.99
C GLU A 296 18.23 -14.62 -14.48
N GLY A 297 17.57 -15.24 -13.49
CA GLY A 297 17.85 -16.59 -12.99
C GLY A 297 16.99 -17.66 -13.65
#